data_AF-A0A1W9HSR0-F1
#
_entry.id   AF-A0A1W9HSR0-F1
#
_cell.length_a   1.000
_cell.length_b   1.000
_cell.length_c   1.000
_cell.angle_alpha   90.00
_cell.angle_beta   90.00
_cell.angle_gamma   90.00
#
_symmetry.space_group_name_H-M   'P 1'
#
loop_
_entity.id
_entity.type
_entity.pdbx_description
1 polymer ?
#
loop_
_entity_poly.entity_id
_entity_poly.type
_entity_poly.pdbx_seq_one_letter_code
_entity_poly.pdbx_strand_id
1 'polypeptide(L)'
;MAGSLIATLLMAGAPVYFFINQNYKLFRELAHEKAPEILNALENERVWLLRVVSIMLLFSTVFFTYFGLKLTSRIVGPLLVLQNHIQRLIMGDFTINQIKVRENDEFQDLIAAYNYFYLSLRQKTINDLEKLRRIEPPSKDRVAHAYWMDLINERRYQLNTSESETTTLTGVNELRSPDSRHAS
;
A
#
# COMPACT_ATOMS: atom_id res chain seq x y z
N MET A 1 -17.70 -2.47 6.21
CA MET A 1 -17.71 -3.56 5.22
C MET A 1 -18.93 -4.47 5.33
N ALA A 2 -19.34 -4.92 6.52
CA ALA A 2 -20.53 -5.79 6.64
C ALA A 2 -21.81 -5.17 6.04
N GLY A 3 -22.06 -3.88 6.30
CA GLY A 3 -23.21 -3.17 5.73
C GLY A 3 -23.21 -3.07 4.21
N SER A 4 -22.05 -2.88 3.58
CA SER A 4 -21.96 -2.83 2.11
C SER A 4 -22.18 -4.19 1.48
N LEU A 5 -21.66 -5.27 2.08
CA LEU A 5 -21.89 -6.63 1.60
C LEU A 5 -23.36 -7.03 1.69
N ILE A 6 -24.04 -6.70 2.81
CA ILE A 6 -25.47 -6.95 2.97
C ILE A 6 -26.28 -6.15 1.94
N ALA A 7 -25.93 -4.88 1.72
CA ALA A 7 -26.58 -4.05 0.71
C ALA A 7 -26.40 -4.62 -0.71
N THR A 8 -25.19 -5.07 -1.06
CA THR A 8 -24.94 -5.73 -2.36
C THR A 8 -25.70 -7.04 -2.49
N LEU A 9 -25.77 -7.85 -1.42
CA LEU A 9 -26.51 -9.11 -1.41
C LEU A 9 -28.01 -8.87 -1.62
N LEU A 10 -28.57 -7.84 -0.98
CA LEU A 10 -29.96 -7.45 -1.15
C LEU A 10 -30.23 -6.89 -2.55
N MET A 11 -29.34 -6.03 -3.06
CA MET A 11 -29.49 -5.44 -4.40
C MET A 11 -29.43 -6.49 -5.51
N ALA A 12 -28.55 -7.49 -5.39
CA ALA A 12 -28.43 -8.54 -6.39
C ALA A 12 -29.45 -9.66 -6.16
N GLY A 13 -29.69 -10.04 -4.90
CA GLY A 13 -30.57 -11.15 -4.55
C GLY A 13 -32.05 -10.85 -4.71
N ALA A 14 -32.51 -9.63 -4.39
CA ALA A 14 -33.93 -9.30 -4.43
C ALA A 14 -34.52 -9.35 -5.86
N PRO A 15 -33.89 -8.79 -6.91
CA PRO A 15 -34.37 -8.93 -8.28
C PRO A 15 -34.38 -10.38 -8.74
N VAL A 16 -33.32 -11.14 -8.47
CA VAL A 16 -33.23 -12.56 -8.87
C VAL A 16 -34.36 -13.38 -8.22
N TYR A 17 -34.58 -13.19 -6.92
CA TYR A 17 -35.68 -13.84 -6.21
C TYR A 17 -37.05 -13.43 -6.78
N PHE A 18 -37.24 -12.14 -7.06
CA PHE A 18 -38.46 -11.62 -7.66
C PHE A 18 -38.73 -12.26 -9.03
N PHE A 19 -37.74 -12.32 -9.92
CA PHE A 19 -37.87 -12.93 -11.24
C PHE A 19 -38.15 -14.44 -11.16
N ILE A 20 -37.47 -15.18 -10.28
CA ILE A 20 -37.75 -16.61 -10.07
C ILE A 20 -39.21 -16.81 -9.66
N ASN A 21 -39.70 -15.98 -8.72
CA ASN A 21 -41.07 -16.11 -8.24
C ASN A 21 -42.11 -15.70 -9.29
N GLN A 22 -41.84 -14.64 -10.06
CA GLN A 22 -42.71 -14.18 -11.14
C GLN A 22 -42.80 -15.20 -12.28
N ASN A 23 -41.65 -15.72 -12.72
CA ASN A 23 -41.59 -16.75 -13.75
C ASN A 23 -42.31 -18.03 -13.30
N TYR A 24 -42.07 -18.47 -12.06
CA TYR A 24 -42.74 -19.65 -11.51
C TYR A 24 -44.26 -19.52 -11.49
N LYS A 25 -44.77 -18.34 -11.09
CA LYS A 25 -46.21 -18.07 -11.09
C LYS A 25 -46.80 -18.20 -12.50
N LEU A 26 -46.15 -17.58 -13.49
CA LEU A 26 -46.57 -17.64 -14.89
C LEU A 26 -46.61 -19.09 -15.41
N PHE A 27 -45.55 -19.86 -15.17
CA PHE A 27 -45.47 -21.25 -15.61
C PHE A 27 -46.48 -22.15 -14.91
N ARG A 28 -46.78 -21.90 -13.63
CA ARG A 28 -47.79 -22.65 -12.90
C ARG A 28 -49.21 -22.43 -13.45
N GLU A 29 -49.55 -21.18 -13.78
CA GLU A 29 -50.84 -20.84 -14.38
C GLU A 29 -51.02 -21.52 -15.75
N LEU A 30 -49.99 -21.45 -16.60
CA LEU A 30 -49.97 -22.14 -17.91
C LEU A 30 -50.05 -23.67 -17.79
N ALA A 31 -49.35 -24.27 -16.82
CA ALA A 31 -49.33 -25.70 -16.62
C ALA A 31 -50.69 -26.24 -16.16
N HIS A 32 -51.44 -25.49 -15.33
CA HIS A 32 -52.79 -25.88 -14.92
C HIS A 32 -53.75 -26.01 -16.10
N GLU A 33 -53.61 -25.16 -17.12
CA GLU A 33 -54.49 -25.18 -18.30
C GLU A 33 -54.09 -26.24 -19.32
N LYS A 34 -52.79 -26.48 -19.53
CA LYS A 34 -52.30 -27.27 -20.67
C LYS A 34 -51.68 -28.61 -20.32
N ALA A 35 -51.05 -28.75 -19.16
CA ALA A 35 -50.28 -29.96 -18.80
C ALA A 35 -50.11 -30.07 -17.26
N PRO A 36 -51.17 -30.49 -16.53
CA PRO A 36 -51.14 -30.50 -15.06
C PRO A 36 -50.12 -31.49 -14.48
N GLU A 37 -49.72 -32.50 -15.25
CA GLU A 37 -48.70 -33.48 -14.84
C GLU A 37 -47.32 -32.84 -14.56
N ILE A 38 -47.04 -31.67 -15.14
CA ILE A 38 -45.74 -30.98 -15.04
C ILE A 38 -45.61 -30.18 -13.72
N LEU A 39 -46.72 -29.94 -13.01
CA LEU A 39 -46.73 -29.07 -11.81
C LEU A 39 -45.74 -29.52 -10.73
N ASN A 40 -45.65 -30.84 -10.49
CA ASN A 40 -44.72 -31.40 -9.52
C ASN A 40 -43.25 -31.22 -9.95
N ALA A 41 -42.96 -31.34 -11.25
CA ALA A 41 -41.62 -31.11 -11.78
C ALA A 41 -41.22 -29.63 -11.62
N LEU A 42 -42.16 -28.72 -11.91
CA LEU A 42 -41.98 -27.28 -11.77
C LEU A 42 -41.64 -26.89 -10.32
N GLU A 43 -42.36 -27.44 -9.35
CA GLU A 43 -42.13 -27.15 -7.93
C GLU A 43 -40.75 -27.62 -7.46
N ASN A 44 -40.35 -28.83 -7.87
CA ASN A 44 -39.02 -29.37 -7.60
C ASN A 44 -37.92 -28.48 -8.22
N GLU A 45 -38.12 -28.01 -9.46
CA GLU A 45 -37.18 -27.12 -10.13
C GLU A 45 -37.05 -25.78 -9.41
N ARG A 46 -38.15 -25.17 -8.96
CA ARG A 46 -38.11 -23.92 -8.17
C ARG A 46 -37.30 -24.11 -6.90
N VAL A 47 -37.55 -25.17 -6.15
CA VAL A 47 -36.80 -25.46 -4.90
C VAL A 47 -35.33 -25.69 -5.20
N TRP A 48 -35.01 -26.41 -6.29
CA TRP A 48 -33.63 -26.63 -6.72
C TRP A 48 -32.93 -25.32 -7.11
N LEU A 49 -33.57 -24.47 -7.93
CA LEU A 49 -33.04 -23.16 -8.31
C LEU A 49 -32.79 -22.27 -7.10
N LEU A 50 -33.73 -22.19 -6.16
CA LEU A 50 -33.56 -21.42 -4.92
C LEU A 50 -32.39 -21.94 -4.08
N ARG A 51 -32.17 -23.26 -4.00
CA ARG A 51 -31.01 -23.85 -3.32
C ARG A 51 -29.71 -23.45 -4.01
N VAL A 52 -29.64 -23.57 -5.35
CA VAL A 52 -28.44 -23.21 -6.13
C VAL A 52 -28.09 -21.73 -5.96
N VAL A 53 -29.07 -20.84 -6.10
CA VAL A 53 -28.87 -19.39 -5.91
C VAL A 53 -28.41 -19.09 -4.48
N SER A 54 -29.02 -19.72 -3.47
CA SER A 54 -28.63 -19.52 -2.06
C SER A 54 -27.17 -19.94 -1.82
N ILE A 55 -26.74 -21.09 -2.35
CA ILE A 55 -25.37 -21.58 -2.23
C ILE A 55 -24.39 -20.63 -2.96
N MET A 56 -24.74 -20.16 -4.16
CA MET A 56 -23.91 -19.20 -4.90
C MET A 56 -23.74 -17.88 -4.16
N LEU A 57 -24.83 -17.34 -3.58
CA LEU A 57 -24.77 -16.12 -2.78
C LEU A 57 -23.91 -16.29 -1.52
N LEU A 58 -24.04 -17.42 -0.83
CA LEU A 58 -23.21 -17.76 0.33
C LEU A 58 -21.73 -17.83 -0.06
N PHE A 59 -21.40 -18.58 -1.12
CA PHE A 59 -20.03 -18.74 -1.60
C PHE A 59 -19.43 -17.40 -2.01
N SER A 60 -20.17 -16.58 -2.76
CA SER A 60 -19.76 -15.23 -3.17
C SER A 60 -19.45 -14.36 -1.95
N THR A 61 -20.31 -14.37 -0.93
CA THR A 61 -20.10 -13.59 0.30
C THR A 61 -18.82 -13.99 1.02
N VAL A 62 -18.58 -15.29 1.18
CA VAL A 62 -17.36 -15.81 1.82
C VAL A 62 -16.12 -15.45 0.99
N PHE A 63 -16.18 -15.66 -0.32
CA PHE A 63 -15.09 -15.37 -1.24
C PHE A 63 -14.68 -13.89 -1.20
N PHE A 64 -15.64 -12.97 -1.38
CA PHE A 64 -15.38 -11.53 -1.36
C PHE A 64 -14.89 -11.04 0.00
N THR A 65 -15.42 -11.59 1.10
CA THR A 65 -14.96 -11.21 2.44
C THR A 65 -13.51 -11.65 2.66
N TYR A 66 -13.19 -12.91 2.34
CA TYR A 66 -11.84 -13.44 2.46
C TYR A 66 -10.85 -12.68 1.59
N PHE A 67 -11.19 -12.48 0.31
CA PHE A 67 -10.31 -11.79 -0.63
C PHE A 67 -10.15 -10.31 -0.28
N GLY A 68 -11.23 -9.64 0.14
CA GLY A 68 -11.21 -8.24 0.56
C GLY A 68 -10.32 -8.02 1.79
N LEU A 69 -10.42 -8.89 2.80
CA LEU A 69 -9.55 -8.81 3.99
C LEU A 69 -8.07 -9.07 3.62
N LYS A 70 -7.81 -10.09 2.79
CA LYS A 70 -6.46 -10.42 2.34
C LYS A 70 -5.84 -9.31 1.50
N LEU A 71 -6.59 -8.70 0.60
CA LEU A 71 -6.14 -7.57 -0.22
C LEU A 71 -5.89 -6.33 0.65
N THR A 72 -6.84 -6.00 1.53
CA THR A 72 -6.72 -4.83 2.43
C THR A 72 -5.49 -4.94 3.31
N SER A 73 -5.26 -6.09 3.94
CA SER A 73 -4.09 -6.29 4.80
C SER A 73 -2.76 -6.21 4.04
N ARG A 74 -2.71 -6.67 2.79
CA ARG A 74 -1.52 -6.56 1.93
C ARG A 74 -1.24 -5.12 1.52
N ILE A 75 -2.26 -4.29 1.31
CA ILE A 75 -2.11 -2.90 0.86
C ILE A 75 -1.88 -1.94 2.04
N VAL A 76 -2.70 -2.03 3.09
CA VAL A 76 -2.71 -1.06 4.19
C VAL A 76 -1.42 -1.15 5.02
N GLY A 77 -0.87 -2.35 5.19
CA GLY A 77 0.36 -2.55 5.97
C GLY A 77 1.55 -1.74 5.44
N PRO A 78 1.99 -1.97 4.19
CA PRO A 78 3.08 -1.22 3.56
C PRO A 78 2.83 0.29 3.54
N LEU A 79 1.58 0.72 3.29
CA LEU A 79 1.23 2.15 3.29
C LEU A 79 1.39 2.80 4.67
N LEU A 80 0.99 2.12 5.75
CA LEU A 80 1.18 2.63 7.10
C LEU A 80 2.65 2.71 7.48
N VAL A 81 3.45 1.71 7.11
CA VAL A 81 4.91 1.73 7.33
C VAL A 81 5.54 2.90 6.60
N LEU A 82 5.17 3.11 5.33
CA LEU A 82 5.64 4.21 4.52
C LEU A 82 5.22 5.57 5.11
N GLN A 83 3.96 5.72 5.52
CA GLN A 83 3.45 6.93 6.17
C GLN A 83 4.23 7.26 7.44
N ASN A 84 4.44 6.29 8.32
CA ASN A 84 5.19 6.49 9.55
C ASN A 84 6.65 6.90 9.27
N HIS A 85 7.28 6.29 8.26
CA HIS A 85 8.64 6.64 7.85
C HIS A 85 8.71 8.07 7.29
N ILE A 86 7.73 8.48 6.47
CA ILE A 86 7.61 9.85 5.97
C ILE A 86 7.42 10.85 7.11
N GLN A 87 6.56 10.55 8.09
CA GLN A 87 6.33 11.44 9.23
C GLN A 87 7.63 11.68 10.04
N ARG A 88 8.41 10.63 10.29
CA ARG A 88 9.73 10.76 10.95
C ARG A 88 10.70 11.57 10.10
N LEU A 89 10.73 11.34 8.80
CA LEU A 89 11.56 12.11 7.86
C LEU A 89 11.20 13.60 7.87
N ILE A 90 9.91 13.95 7.92
CA ILE A 90 9.44 15.34 8.02
C ILE A 90 9.88 16.00 9.33
N MET A 91 9.97 15.23 10.42
CA MET A 91 10.52 15.69 11.70
C MET A 91 12.05 15.85 11.69
N GLY A 92 12.71 15.58 10.55
CA GLY A 92 14.16 15.65 10.40
C GLY A 92 14.90 14.44 10.94
N ASP A 93 14.21 13.34 11.27
CA ASP A 93 14.85 12.11 11.72
C ASP A 93 15.36 11.30 10.52
N PHE A 94 16.65 11.39 10.22
CA PHE A 94 17.31 10.60 9.18
C PHE A 94 18.01 9.35 9.74
N THR A 95 17.80 9.03 11.02
CA THR A 95 18.43 7.88 11.71
C THR A 95 17.73 6.56 11.37
N ILE A 96 16.54 6.66 10.80
CA ILE A 96 15.70 5.54 10.39
C ILE A 96 16.35 4.72 9.27
N ASN A 97 16.32 3.40 9.45
CA ASN A 97 16.75 2.47 8.40
C ASN A 97 15.75 2.49 7.23
N GLN A 98 16.26 2.23 6.04
CA GLN A 98 15.46 2.04 4.83
C GLN A 98 14.33 1.04 5.05
N ILE A 99 13.19 1.27 4.38
CA ILE A 99 12.06 0.36 4.44
C ILE A 99 12.43 -0.93 3.71
N LYS A 100 12.34 -2.06 4.43
CA LYS A 100 12.53 -3.39 3.84
C LYS A 100 11.19 -3.90 3.30
N VAL A 101 11.20 -4.36 2.05
CA VAL A 101 10.03 -4.93 1.38
C VAL A 101 10.18 -6.44 1.28
N ARG A 102 9.06 -7.16 1.25
CA ARG A 102 9.03 -8.58 0.89
C ARG A 102 9.20 -8.71 -0.63
N GLU A 103 9.91 -9.74 -1.09
CA GLU A 103 10.26 -9.92 -2.52
C GLU A 103 9.06 -10.05 -3.48
N ASN A 104 7.85 -10.35 -2.98
CA ASN A 104 6.64 -10.53 -3.79
C ASN A 104 5.55 -9.51 -3.45
N ASP A 105 5.93 -8.32 -2.98
CA ASP A 105 4.99 -7.25 -2.65
C ASP A 105 4.70 -6.37 -3.87
N GLU A 106 3.44 -6.04 -4.10
CA GLU A 106 2.98 -5.17 -5.19
C GLU A 106 3.56 -3.75 -5.05
N PHE A 107 4.00 -3.36 -3.86
CA PHE A 107 4.57 -2.04 -3.56
C PHE A 107 6.10 -1.97 -3.68
N GLN A 108 6.76 -3.01 -4.20
CA GLN A 108 8.23 -3.05 -4.29
C GLN A 108 8.82 -1.84 -5.03
N ASP A 109 8.28 -1.51 -6.20
CA ASP A 109 8.78 -0.39 -7.01
C ASP A 109 8.56 0.97 -6.31
N LEU A 110 7.39 1.15 -5.67
CA LEU A 110 7.08 2.35 -4.92
C LEU A 110 8.05 2.54 -3.75
N ILE A 111 8.32 1.47 -3.00
CA ILE A 111 9.22 1.53 -1.85
C ILE A 111 10.67 1.69 -2.31
N ALA A 112 11.07 1.08 -3.43
CA ALA A 112 12.38 1.29 -4.02
C ALA A 112 12.60 2.75 -4.42
N ALA A 113 11.62 3.36 -5.12
CA ALA A 113 11.64 4.78 -5.47
C ALA A 113 11.68 5.68 -4.22
N TYR A 114 10.91 5.33 -3.19
CA TYR A 114 10.93 6.04 -1.92
C TYR A 114 12.28 5.94 -1.21
N ASN A 115 12.87 4.75 -1.11
CA ASN A 115 14.17 4.55 -0.48
C ASN A 115 15.26 5.33 -1.22
N TYR A 116 15.21 5.36 -2.55
CA TYR A 116 16.12 6.19 -3.36
C TYR A 116 15.96 7.69 -3.04
N PHE A 117 14.73 8.18 -2.93
CA PHE A 117 14.45 9.55 -2.53
C PHE A 117 14.98 9.87 -1.12
N TYR A 118 14.71 8.99 -0.15
CA TYR A 118 15.20 9.12 1.22
C TYR A 118 16.74 9.19 1.27
N LEU A 119 17.43 8.28 0.57
CA LEU A 119 18.89 8.27 0.51
C LEU A 119 19.46 9.54 -0.12
N SER A 120 18.82 10.01 -1.19
CA SER A 120 19.22 11.25 -1.87
C SER A 120 19.07 12.47 -0.94
N LEU A 121 17.99 12.54 -0.17
CA LEU A 121 17.80 13.59 0.83
C LEU A 121 18.84 13.52 1.94
N ARG A 122 19.07 12.34 2.52
CA ARG A 122 20.07 12.14 3.57
C ARG A 122 21.46 12.55 3.09
N GLN A 123 21.85 12.15 1.87
CA GLN A 123 23.14 12.53 1.29
C GLN A 123 23.25 14.05 1.08
N LYS A 124 22.16 14.70 0.63
CA LYS A 124 22.13 16.15 0.51
C LYS A 124 22.34 16.84 1.86
N THR A 125 21.68 16.37 2.91
CA THR A 125 21.85 16.90 4.28
C THR A 125 23.29 16.73 4.79
N ILE A 126 23.93 15.60 4.50
CA ILE A 126 25.35 15.37 4.82
C ILE A 126 26.24 16.38 4.09
N ASN A 127 26.03 16.56 2.78
CA ASN A 127 26.81 17.51 1.98
C ASN A 127 26.61 18.96 2.45
N ASP A 128 25.39 19.33 2.85
CA ASP A 128 25.08 20.65 3.37
C ASP A 128 25.73 20.88 4.73
N LEU A 129 25.78 19.86 5.61
CA LEU A 129 26.54 19.91 6.86
C LEU A 129 28.04 20.09 6.61
N GLU A 130 28.61 19.40 5.62
CA GLU A 130 30.02 19.56 5.26
C GLU A 130 30.31 20.97 4.75
N LYS A 131 29.44 21.55 3.90
CA LYS A 131 29.57 22.93 3.45
C LYS A 131 29.47 23.92 4.60
N LEU A 132 28.53 23.73 5.53
CA LEU A 132 28.41 24.57 6.73
C LEU A 132 29.69 24.56 7.56
N ARG A 133 30.33 23.38 7.74
CA ARG A 133 31.62 23.27 8.43
C ARG A 133 32.74 24.07 7.77
N ARG A 134 32.70 24.24 6.45
CA ARG A 134 33.71 25.00 5.70
C ARG A 134 33.51 26.52 5.75
N ILE A 135 32.31 27.00 6.05
CA ILE A 135 31.95 28.44 6.07
C ILE A 135 32.04 28.99 7.51
N GLU A 136 32.94 28.46 8.33
CA GLU A 136 33.10 28.86 9.73
C GLU A 136 33.22 30.40 9.86
N PRO A 137 32.29 31.06 10.59
CA PRO A 137 32.30 32.50 10.71
C PRO A 137 33.50 32.98 11.55
N PRO A 138 34.04 34.17 11.28
CA PRO A 138 35.17 34.69 12.04
C PRO A 138 34.82 34.80 13.53
N SER A 139 35.69 34.27 14.39
CA SER A 139 35.52 34.13 15.85
C SER A 139 35.24 35.42 16.64
N LYS A 140 35.38 36.58 15.99
CA LYS A 140 35.07 37.89 16.55
C LYS A 140 33.56 38.14 16.67
N ASP A 141 32.75 37.56 15.79
CA ASP A 141 31.30 37.66 15.86
C ASP A 141 30.72 36.49 16.66
N ARG A 142 30.60 36.71 17.98
CA ARG A 142 30.09 35.69 18.91
C ARG A 142 28.67 35.24 18.58
N VAL A 143 27.85 36.13 18.01
CA VAL A 143 26.45 35.83 17.71
C VAL A 143 26.35 34.95 16.47
N ALA A 144 27.05 35.31 15.39
CA ALA A 144 27.11 34.48 14.18
C ALA A 144 27.69 33.09 14.47
N HIS A 145 28.74 33.02 15.30
CA HIS A 145 29.33 31.75 15.71
C HIS A 145 28.37 30.88 16.53
N ALA A 146 27.57 31.48 17.43
CA ALA A 146 26.56 30.73 18.19
C ALA A 146 25.48 30.13 17.29
N TYR A 147 24.90 30.92 16.38
CA TYR A 147 23.91 30.42 15.42
C TYR A 147 24.46 29.33 14.49
N TRP A 148 25.72 29.48 14.06
CA TRP A 148 26.39 28.48 13.25
C TRP A 148 26.57 27.15 13.99
N MET A 149 26.98 27.21 15.26
CA MET A 149 27.09 26.02 16.10
C MET A 149 25.73 25.36 16.33
N ASP A 150 24.67 26.14 16.58
CA ASP A 150 23.31 25.61 16.73
C ASP A 150 22.84 24.89 15.46
N LEU A 151 23.08 25.47 14.28
CA LEU A 151 22.75 24.85 12.99
C LEU A 151 23.54 23.55 12.76
N ILE A 152 24.83 23.52 13.08
CA ILE A 152 25.65 22.31 12.98
C ILE A 152 25.13 21.22 13.93
N ASN A 153 24.80 21.59 15.16
CA ASN A 153 24.28 20.66 16.16
C ASN A 153 22.92 20.11 15.75
N GLU A 154 22.02 20.95 15.23
CA GLU A 154 20.72 20.53 14.71
C GLU A 154 20.89 19.51 13.57
N ARG A 155 21.72 19.82 12.57
CA ARG A 155 21.98 18.92 11.44
C ARG A 155 22.69 17.62 11.86
N ARG A 156 23.57 17.68 12.86
CA ARG A 156 24.24 16.50 13.43
C ARG A 156 23.24 15.61 14.17
N TYR A 157 22.33 16.21 14.93
CA TYR A 157 21.25 15.51 15.63
C TYR A 157 20.33 14.79 14.65
N GLN A 158 19.91 15.48 13.57
CA GLN A 158 19.07 14.92 12.51
C GLN A 158 19.68 13.65 11.87
N LEU A 159 21.01 13.60 11.73
CA LEU A 159 21.73 12.49 11.11
C LEU A 159 22.20 11.41 12.11
N ASN A 160 22.08 11.62 13.43
CA ASN A 160 22.70 10.82 14.48
C ASN A 160 24.18 10.49 14.22
N THR A 161 24.89 11.41 13.55
CA THR A 161 26.31 11.22 13.25
C THR A 161 27.14 11.67 14.44
N SER A 162 27.56 10.72 15.26
CA SER A 162 28.61 10.91 16.26
C SER A 162 29.98 10.92 15.57
N GLU A 163 30.30 11.98 14.83
CA GLU A 163 31.64 12.35 14.31
C GLU A 163 32.50 11.30 13.55
N SER A 164 32.07 10.03 13.41
CA SER A 164 32.93 8.90 13.03
C SER A 164 32.55 8.21 11.70
N GLU A 165 31.38 8.51 11.12
CA GLU A 165 30.88 7.82 9.91
C GLU A 165 31.20 8.52 8.57
N THR A 166 31.91 9.66 8.57
CA THR A 166 32.17 10.40 7.32
C THR A 166 33.19 9.68 6.40
N THR A 167 33.91 8.66 6.89
CA THR A 167 34.98 7.99 6.14
C THR A 167 34.48 6.85 5.23
N THR A 168 33.27 6.33 5.43
CA THR A 168 32.82 5.09 4.75
C THR A 168 32.04 5.31 3.45
N LEU A 169 31.47 6.50 3.22
CA LEU A 169 30.65 6.78 2.03
C LEU A 169 31.47 7.22 0.81
N THR A 170 32.72 7.65 0.99
CA THR A 170 33.61 8.01 -0.12
C THR A 170 34.07 6.78 -0.92
N GLY A 171 34.13 5.59 -0.29
CA GLY A 171 34.55 4.35 -0.96
C GLY A 171 33.52 3.73 -1.91
N VAL A 172 32.24 4.14 -1.85
CA VAL A 172 31.20 3.62 -2.75
C VAL A 172 31.20 4.36 -4.10
N ASN A 173 31.73 5.58 -4.17
CA ASN A 173 31.83 6.35 -5.42
C ASN A 173 33.03 5.99 -6.29
N GLU A 174 34.03 5.24 -5.78
CA GLU A 174 35.19 4.80 -6.59
C GLU A 174 34.93 3.51 -7.39
N LEU A 175 33.88 2.74 -7.09
CA LEU A 175 33.52 1.52 -7.83
C LEU A 175 32.68 1.76 -9.09
N ARG A 176 32.54 3.02 -9.53
CA ARG A 176 31.76 3.41 -10.71
C ARG A 176 32.60 4.22 -11.73
N SER A 177 33.78 3.70 -12.08
CA SER A 177 34.39 3.98 -13.39
C SER A 177 34.39 2.71 -14.23
N PRO A 178 33.51 2.59 -15.25
CA PRO A 178 33.65 1.56 -16.25
C PRO A 178 34.75 1.96 -17.24
N ASP A 179 35.64 1.01 -17.49
CA ASP A 179 36.60 0.95 -18.58
C ASP A 179 36.10 1.64 -19.86
N SER A 180 36.83 2.68 -20.29
CA SER A 180 36.77 3.20 -21.65
C SER A 180 38.17 3.25 -22.24
N ARG A 181 38.70 2.07 -22.59
CA ARG A 181 39.84 1.94 -23.52
C ARG A 181 39.59 0.84 -24.53
N HIS A 182 38.78 1.16 -25.53
CA HIS A 182 38.92 0.62 -26.88
C HIS A 182 38.45 1.69 -27.87
N ALA A 183 39.41 2.31 -28.57
CA ALA A 183 39.34 2.69 -29.99
C ALA A 183 40.41 3.75 -30.29
N SER A 184 41.56 3.30 -30.81
CA SER A 184 42.22 3.78 -32.05
C SER A 184 43.59 3.13 -32.15
#